data_AF-A0A1A8TYE0-F1
#
_entry.id   AF-A0A1A8TYE0-F1
#
_cell.length_a   1.000
_cell.length_b   1.000
_cell.length_c   1.000
_cell.angle_alpha   90.00
_cell.angle_beta   90.00
_cell.angle_gamma   90.00
#
_symmetry.space_group_name_H-M   'P 1'
#
loop_
_entity.id
_entity.type
_entity.pdbx_description
1 polymer ?
#
loop_
_entity_poly.entity_id
_entity_poly.type
_entity_poly.pdbx_seq_one_letter_code
_entity_poly.pdbx_strand_id
1 'polypeptide(L)'
;SLQMYQQFKIHCRIKKLINSLDIWHGAKNLCKKIQAAGREKDCALLLIWNRDVCNHFWYCCKEATSFEAFIDLWTGILHHVTDEHQWYFGACRHGPLEEDRDKEWITKSSAALTRLQKIVFDERWLKNIPKYLSFMSRADWW
;
A
#
# COMPACT_ATOMS: atom_id res chain seq x y z
N SER A 1 -31.46 -21.88 8.56
CA SER A 1 -32.30 -21.07 9.47
C SER A 1 -31.74 -19.65 9.55
N LEU A 2 -32.57 -18.64 9.88
CA LEU A 2 -32.15 -17.23 10.01
C LEU A 2 -30.94 -17.03 10.95
N GLN A 3 -30.82 -17.87 11.97
CA GLN A 3 -29.76 -17.81 12.98
C GLN A 3 -28.36 -18.04 12.40
N MET A 4 -28.21 -18.99 11.47
CA MET A 4 -26.94 -19.26 10.78
C MET A 4 -26.50 -18.08 9.90
N TYR A 5 -27.44 -17.43 9.23
CA TYR A 5 -27.18 -16.25 8.40
C TYR A 5 -26.75 -15.02 9.24
N GLN A 6 -27.38 -14.82 10.41
CA GLN A 6 -26.95 -13.77 11.35
C GLN A 6 -25.55 -14.04 11.91
N GLN A 7 -25.26 -15.30 12.28
CA GLN A 7 -23.91 -15.70 12.75
C GLN A 7 -22.85 -15.45 11.68
N PHE A 8 -23.14 -15.79 10.41
CA PHE A 8 -22.26 -15.52 9.28
C PHE A 8 -22.01 -14.01 9.08
N LYS A 9 -23.04 -13.18 9.16
CA LYS A 9 -22.89 -11.71 9.10
C LYS A 9 -22.02 -11.16 10.22
N ILE A 10 -22.19 -11.63 11.45
CA ILE A 10 -21.39 -11.21 12.61
C ILE A 10 -19.92 -11.62 12.40
N HIS A 11 -19.67 -12.86 11.97
CA HIS A 11 -18.33 -13.36 11.64
C HIS A 11 -17.66 -12.52 10.55
N CYS A 12 -18.37 -12.23 9.46
CA CYS A 12 -17.86 -11.37 8.38
C CYS A 12 -17.55 -9.94 8.88
N ARG A 13 -18.36 -9.38 9.78
CA ARG A 13 -18.10 -8.05 10.38
C ARG A 13 -16.87 -8.06 11.27
N ILE A 14 -16.72 -9.04 12.16
CA ILE A 14 -15.55 -9.18 13.04
C ILE A 14 -14.28 -9.34 12.21
N LYS A 15 -14.30 -10.18 11.17
CA LYS A 15 -13.16 -10.34 10.26
C LYS A 15 -12.79 -9.06 9.51
N LYS A 16 -13.77 -8.31 9.00
CA LYS A 16 -13.52 -7.01 8.37
C LYS A 16 -12.85 -6.02 9.34
N LEU A 17 -13.29 -5.99 10.59
CA LEU A 17 -12.69 -5.15 11.63
C LEU A 17 -11.24 -5.57 11.94
N ILE A 18 -10.99 -6.88 12.13
CA ILE A 18 -9.64 -7.40 12.35
C ILE A 18 -8.72 -7.05 11.17
N ASN A 19 -9.16 -7.30 9.93
CA ASN A 19 -8.37 -7.00 8.75
C ASN A 19 -8.07 -5.50 8.63
N SER A 20 -9.04 -4.63 8.93
CA SER A 20 -8.82 -3.18 8.94
C SER A 20 -7.83 -2.73 10.02
N LEU A 21 -7.81 -3.41 11.17
CA LEU A 21 -6.87 -3.16 12.24
C LEU A 21 -5.45 -3.61 11.85
N ASP A 22 -5.32 -4.77 11.20
CA ASP A 22 -4.04 -5.28 10.71
C ASP A 22 -3.45 -4.37 9.63
N ILE A 23 -4.27 -3.91 8.67
CA ILE A 23 -3.85 -2.95 7.64
C ILE A 23 -3.40 -1.64 8.30
N TRP A 24 -4.14 -1.14 9.29
CA TRP A 24 -3.77 0.08 10.01
C TRP A 24 -2.41 -0.04 10.71
N HIS A 25 -2.15 -1.16 11.39
CA HIS A 25 -0.85 -1.42 11.99
C HIS A 25 0.26 -1.54 10.94
N GLY A 26 -0.02 -2.19 9.81
CA GLY A 26 0.88 -2.25 8.65
C GLY A 26 1.24 -0.87 8.13
N ALA A 27 0.24 -0.02 7.87
CA ALA A 27 0.42 1.35 7.40
C ALA A 27 1.20 2.21 8.40
N LYS A 28 0.94 2.06 9.70
CA LYS A 28 1.68 2.74 10.78
C LYS A 28 3.16 2.33 10.80
N ASN A 29 3.45 1.04 10.64
CA ASN A 29 4.84 0.56 10.58
C ASN A 29 5.55 1.03 9.31
N LEU A 30 4.86 1.02 8.17
CA LEU A 30 5.35 1.58 6.91
C LEU A 30 5.67 3.07 7.04
N CYS A 31 4.76 3.85 7.63
CA CYS A 31 4.94 5.28 7.90
C CYS A 31 6.24 5.53 8.69
N LYS A 32 6.50 4.75 9.73
CA LYS A 32 7.75 4.86 10.51
C LYS A 32 8.99 4.53 9.67
N LYS A 33 8.94 3.49 8.81
CA LYS A 33 10.05 3.15 7.91
C LYS A 33 10.37 4.29 6.94
N ILE A 34 9.33 4.89 6.34
CA ILE A 34 9.49 6.01 5.40
C ILE A 34 9.98 7.26 6.13
N GLN A 35 9.47 7.55 7.33
CA GLN A 35 9.97 8.66 8.15
C GLN A 35 11.45 8.50 8.50
N ALA A 36 11.89 7.29 8.84
CA ALA A 36 13.29 7.03 9.11
C ALA A 36 14.15 7.27 7.86
N ALA A 37 13.74 6.73 6.71
CA ALA A 37 14.43 6.94 5.44
C ALA A 37 14.45 8.42 5.02
N GLY A 38 13.37 9.17 5.25
CA GLY A 38 13.27 10.58 4.91
C GLY A 38 14.15 11.50 5.75
N ARG A 39 14.66 11.02 6.91
CA ARG A 39 15.65 11.74 7.73
C ARG A 39 17.08 11.48 7.29
N GLU A 40 17.30 10.55 6.36
CA GLU A 40 18.62 10.36 5.76
C GLU A 40 18.98 11.51 4.82
N LYS A 41 20.29 11.69 4.58
CA LYS A 41 20.79 12.72 3.67
C LYS A 41 20.14 12.57 2.28
N ASP A 42 19.75 13.69 1.69
CA ASP A 42 19.17 13.79 0.35
C ASP A 42 17.85 12.98 0.15
N CYS A 43 17.14 12.68 1.25
CA CYS A 43 15.91 11.88 1.24
C CYS A 43 14.67 12.62 1.78
N ALA A 44 14.75 13.92 2.07
CA ALA A 44 13.68 14.69 2.74
C ALA A 44 12.32 14.65 2.00
N LEU A 45 12.33 14.49 0.67
CA LEU A 45 11.10 14.32 -0.13
C LEU A 45 10.26 13.12 0.32
N LEU A 46 10.86 12.07 0.88
CA LEU A 46 10.12 10.94 1.43
C LEU A 46 9.22 11.34 2.60
N LEU A 47 9.55 12.39 3.36
CA LEU A 47 8.69 12.91 4.43
C LEU A 47 7.42 13.54 3.85
N ILE A 48 7.55 14.24 2.71
CA ILE A 48 6.43 14.89 2.01
C ILE A 48 5.50 13.85 1.38
N TRP A 49 6.08 12.79 0.81
CA TRP A 49 5.35 11.70 0.15
C TRP A 49 4.83 10.60 1.08
N ASN A 50 5.24 10.61 2.36
CA ASN A 50 4.94 9.54 3.30
C ASN A 50 3.44 9.21 3.40
N ARG A 51 2.60 10.26 3.50
CA ARG A 51 1.15 10.08 3.59
C ARG A 51 0.59 9.38 2.35
N ASP A 52 1.03 9.78 1.16
CA ASP A 52 0.57 9.21 -0.11
C ASP A 52 0.99 7.75 -0.25
N VAL A 53 2.23 7.42 0.13
CA VAL A 53 2.72 6.03 0.10
C VAL A 53 1.91 5.16 1.07
N CYS A 54 1.61 5.63 2.28
CA CYS A 54 0.77 4.91 3.23
C CYS A 54 -0.68 4.76 2.76
N ASN A 55 -1.25 5.80 2.14
CA ASN A 55 -2.59 5.76 1.57
C ASN A 55 -2.65 4.78 0.39
N HIS A 56 -1.62 4.77 -0.45
CA HIS A 56 -1.50 3.84 -1.57
C HIS A 56 -1.40 2.40 -1.08
N PHE A 57 -0.62 2.14 -0.03
CA PHE A 57 -0.60 0.81 0.62
C PHE A 57 -2.00 0.38 1.10
N TRP A 58 -2.73 1.28 1.76
CA TRP A 58 -4.10 1.01 2.20
C TRP A 58 -5.02 0.67 1.01
N TYR A 59 -4.93 1.47 -0.06
CA TYR A 59 -5.65 1.24 -1.31
C TYR A 59 -5.30 -0.13 -1.91
N CYS A 60 -4.01 -0.48 -2.02
CA CYS A 60 -3.57 -1.78 -2.51
C CYS A 60 -4.17 -2.93 -1.70
N CYS A 61 -4.12 -2.86 -0.37
CA CYS A 61 -4.69 -3.90 0.50
C CYS A 61 -6.21 -4.05 0.35
N LYS A 62 -6.91 -2.97 -0.02
CA LYS A 62 -8.35 -2.97 -0.18
C LYS A 62 -8.78 -3.51 -1.55
N GLU A 63 -8.05 -3.16 -2.60
CA GLU A 63 -8.44 -3.46 -3.99
C GLU A 63 -7.81 -4.76 -4.52
N ALA A 64 -6.66 -5.17 -4.00
CA ALA A 64 -5.99 -6.38 -4.46
C ALA A 64 -6.80 -7.63 -4.09
N THR A 65 -7.04 -8.48 -5.10
CA THR A 65 -7.72 -9.77 -4.94
C THR A 65 -6.74 -10.94 -4.76
N SER A 66 -5.45 -10.72 -4.98
CA SER A 66 -4.37 -11.69 -4.78
C SER A 66 -3.08 -10.97 -4.36
N PHE A 67 -2.07 -11.75 -3.97
CA PHE A 67 -0.75 -11.18 -3.67
C PHE A 67 -0.09 -10.57 -4.91
N GLU A 68 -0.23 -11.21 -6.05
CA GLU A 68 0.27 -10.74 -7.35
C GLU A 68 -0.40 -9.41 -7.72
N ALA A 69 -1.73 -9.33 -7.63
CA ALA A 69 -2.46 -8.09 -7.84
C ALA A 69 -2.05 -6.98 -6.87
N PHE A 70 -1.71 -7.33 -5.63
CA PHE A 70 -1.14 -6.38 -4.68
C PHE A 70 0.22 -5.88 -5.15
N ILE A 71 1.12 -6.75 -5.61
CA ILE A 71 2.45 -6.35 -6.09
C ILE A 71 2.34 -5.42 -7.30
N ASP A 72 1.45 -5.71 -8.24
CA ASP A 72 1.21 -4.86 -9.43
C ASP A 72 0.74 -3.46 -9.02
N LEU A 73 -0.21 -3.37 -8.09
CA LEU A 73 -0.67 -2.09 -7.56
C LEU A 73 0.43 -1.38 -6.76
N TRP A 74 1.09 -2.10 -5.87
CA TRP A 74 2.03 -1.57 -4.89
C TRP A 74 3.26 -0.97 -5.58
N THR A 75 3.82 -1.64 -6.58
CA THR A 75 4.98 -1.15 -7.33
C THR A 75 4.67 0.13 -8.13
N GLY A 76 3.40 0.34 -8.51
CA GLY A 76 2.94 1.57 -9.15
C GLY A 76 3.26 2.85 -8.36
N ILE A 77 3.46 2.78 -7.03
CA ILE A 77 3.86 3.95 -6.24
C ILE A 77 5.19 4.54 -6.70
N LEU A 78 6.11 3.71 -7.17
CA LEU A 78 7.44 4.15 -7.62
C LEU A 78 7.35 4.98 -8.91
N HIS A 79 6.36 4.70 -9.76
CA HIS A 79 6.07 5.51 -10.94
C HIS A 79 5.35 6.80 -10.53
N HIS A 80 4.31 6.67 -9.69
CA HIS A 80 3.50 7.79 -9.23
C HIS A 80 4.33 8.90 -8.57
N VAL A 81 5.24 8.57 -7.64
CA VAL A 81 6.05 9.60 -6.95
C VAL A 81 7.05 10.31 -7.88
N THR A 82 7.26 9.79 -9.08
CA THR A 82 8.17 10.34 -10.11
C THR A 82 7.44 10.99 -11.29
N ASP A 83 6.15 11.31 -11.11
CA ASP A 83 5.27 11.88 -12.14
C ASP A 83 5.06 10.98 -13.37
N GLU A 84 5.29 9.67 -13.22
CA GLU A 84 5.01 8.69 -14.27
C GLU A 84 3.65 8.03 -13.98
N HIS A 85 2.60 8.59 -14.60
CA HIS A 85 1.23 8.13 -14.35
C HIS A 85 0.75 7.02 -15.30
N GLN A 86 1.52 6.71 -16.35
CA GLN A 86 1.29 5.62 -17.28
C GLN A 86 2.61 4.92 -17.58
N TRP A 87 2.60 3.59 -17.63
CA TRP A 87 3.75 2.74 -17.93
C TRP A 87 3.30 1.48 -18.68
N TYR A 88 4.25 0.65 -19.11
CA TYR A 88 3.99 -0.44 -20.07
C TYR A 88 2.90 -1.44 -19.64
N PHE A 89 2.77 -1.69 -18.33
CA PHE A 89 1.80 -2.65 -17.78
C PHE A 89 0.72 -2.01 -16.89
N GLY A 90 0.59 -0.68 -16.86
CA GLY A 90 -0.36 -0.06 -15.95
C GLY A 90 -0.39 1.46 -15.96
N ALA A 91 -1.27 1.99 -15.12
CA ALA A 91 -1.44 3.42 -14.91
C ALA A 91 -1.96 3.68 -13.48
N CYS A 92 -1.78 4.91 -13.01
CA CYS A 92 -2.39 5.34 -11.76
C CYS A 92 -3.93 5.28 -11.85
N ARG A 93 -4.58 4.84 -10.77
CA ARG A 93 -6.04 4.67 -10.69
C ARG A 93 -6.72 5.82 -9.93
N HIS A 94 -6.31 7.04 -10.22
CA HIS A 94 -6.92 8.26 -9.69
C HIS A 94 -7.41 9.15 -10.85
N GLY A 95 -8.34 10.06 -10.56
CA GLY A 95 -8.73 11.11 -11.50
C GLY A 95 -7.60 12.13 -11.72
N PRO A 96 -7.82 13.20 -12.49
CA PRO A 96 -6.83 14.27 -12.66
C PRO A 96 -6.30 14.77 -11.31
N LEU A 97 -5.00 15.04 -11.24
CA LEU A 97 -4.43 15.73 -10.08
C LEU A 97 -4.86 17.19 -10.10
N GLU A 98 -4.93 17.80 -8.91
CA GLU A 98 -5.17 19.23 -8.80
C GLU A 98 -4.00 20.02 -9.44
N GLU A 99 -4.33 21.07 -10.21
CA GLU A 99 -3.37 21.86 -10.98
C GLU A 99 -2.39 22.64 -10.09
N ASP A 100 -2.78 22.93 -8.85
CA ASP A 100 -2.04 23.73 -7.86
C ASP A 100 -1.34 22.88 -6.79
N ARG A 101 -0.99 21.64 -7.15
CA ARG A 101 -0.31 20.72 -6.23
C ARG A 101 1.04 21.27 -5.73
N ASP A 102 1.07 21.71 -4.49
CA ASP A 102 2.30 22.13 -3.78
C ASP A 102 3.10 20.93 -3.24
N LYS A 103 3.52 20.04 -4.15
CA LYS A 103 4.41 18.92 -3.78
C LYS A 103 5.35 18.53 -4.91
N GLU A 104 6.64 18.69 -4.61
CA GLU A 104 7.74 18.32 -5.48
C GLU A 104 7.79 16.81 -5.75
N TRP A 105 8.02 16.45 -7.02
CA TRP A 105 8.21 15.08 -7.48
C TRP A 105 9.58 14.54 -7.08
N ILE A 106 9.66 13.24 -6.85
CA ILE A 106 10.94 12.58 -6.58
C ILE A 106 11.70 12.37 -7.89
N THR A 107 12.92 12.88 -7.98
CA THR A 107 13.79 12.65 -9.15
C THR A 107 14.16 11.17 -9.28
N LYS A 108 14.08 10.61 -10.50
CA LYS A 108 14.32 9.18 -10.79
C LYS A 108 15.71 8.65 -10.39
N SER A 109 16.75 9.49 -10.43
CA SER A 109 18.12 9.14 -10.03
C SER A 109 18.45 9.48 -8.57
N SER A 110 17.47 9.92 -7.78
CA SER A 110 17.71 10.40 -6.41
C SER A 110 17.98 9.28 -5.39
N ALA A 111 18.67 9.66 -4.31
CA ALA A 111 18.81 8.83 -3.12
C ALA A 111 17.42 8.50 -2.52
N ALA A 112 16.49 9.46 -2.52
CA ALA A 112 15.12 9.28 -2.07
C ALA A 112 14.40 8.11 -2.77
N LEU A 113 14.39 8.08 -4.11
CA LEU A 113 13.74 6.99 -4.84
C LEU A 113 14.43 5.65 -4.56
N THR A 114 15.76 5.63 -4.54
CA THR A 114 16.54 4.43 -4.22
C THR A 114 16.19 3.88 -2.83
N ARG A 115 15.99 4.75 -1.84
CA ARG A 115 15.55 4.34 -0.50
C ARG A 115 14.11 3.85 -0.49
N LEU A 116 13.21 4.49 -1.21
CA LEU A 116 11.82 4.05 -1.33
C LEU A 116 11.73 2.67 -1.99
N GLN A 117 12.49 2.42 -3.06
CA GLN A 117 12.57 1.11 -3.72
C GLN A 117 12.97 0.01 -2.74
N LYS A 118 13.98 0.25 -1.89
CA LYS A 118 14.39 -0.72 -0.85
C LYS A 118 13.27 -1.03 0.15
N ILE A 119 12.40 -0.07 0.45
CA ILE A 119 11.23 -0.29 1.32
C ILE A 119 10.14 -1.06 0.57
N VAL A 120 9.83 -0.66 -0.67
CA VAL A 120 8.80 -1.26 -1.52
C VAL A 120 9.09 -2.74 -1.78
N PHE A 121 10.36 -3.07 -2.03
CA PHE A 121 10.83 -4.43 -2.32
C PHE A 121 11.45 -5.16 -1.11
N ASP A 122 11.28 -4.66 0.12
CA ASP A 122 11.81 -5.33 1.33
C ASP A 122 11.15 -6.71 1.50
N GLU A 123 11.92 -7.78 1.35
CA GLU A 123 11.40 -9.16 1.43
C GLU A 123 10.67 -9.44 2.75
N ARG A 124 11.16 -8.89 3.86
CA ARG A 124 10.55 -9.07 5.18
C ARG A 124 9.21 -8.37 5.26
N TRP A 125 9.09 -7.19 4.64
CA TRP A 125 7.83 -6.49 4.49
C TRP A 125 6.86 -7.29 3.62
N LEU A 126 7.29 -7.73 2.44
CA LEU A 126 6.46 -8.45 1.48
C LEU A 126 5.92 -9.78 2.06
N LYS A 127 6.71 -10.48 2.88
CA LYS A 127 6.28 -11.69 3.62
C LYS A 127 5.10 -11.44 4.58
N ASN A 128 4.86 -10.21 5.02
CA ASN A 128 3.74 -9.88 5.90
C ASN A 128 2.47 -9.49 5.15
N ILE A 129 2.55 -9.19 3.85
CA ILE A 129 1.42 -8.73 3.04
C ILE A 129 0.23 -9.69 3.01
N PRO A 130 0.40 -11.02 2.90
CA PRO A 130 -0.73 -11.94 2.90
C PRO A 130 -1.65 -11.83 4.13
N LYS A 131 -1.12 -11.33 5.27
CA LYS A 131 -1.91 -11.08 6.48
C LYS A 131 -2.93 -9.95 6.29
N TYR A 132 -2.61 -8.97 5.44
CA TYR A 132 -3.44 -7.79 5.17
C TYR A 132 -4.50 -8.03 4.09
N LEU A 133 -4.31 -9.07 3.28
CA LEU A 133 -5.17 -9.43 2.14
C LEU A 133 -6.24 -10.48 2.49
N SER A 134 -6.49 -10.76 3.77
CA SER A 134 -7.19 -11.95 4.27
C SER A 134 -8.70 -12.06 3.95
N PHE A 135 -9.16 -11.43 2.87
CA PHE A 135 -10.44 -11.73 2.23
C PHE A 135 -10.51 -13.16 1.67
N MET A 136 -9.40 -13.90 1.58
CA MET A 136 -9.44 -15.31 1.22
C MET A 136 -10.14 -16.13 2.31
N SER A 137 -11.34 -16.61 2.00
CA SER A 137 -11.99 -17.67 2.74
C SER A 137 -11.00 -18.79 2.97
N ARG A 138 -10.84 -19.23 4.23
CA ARG A 138 -10.23 -20.52 4.57
C ARG A 138 -11.11 -21.67 4.07
N ALA A 139 -11.45 -21.68 2.79
CA ALA A 139 -12.23 -22.71 2.12
C ALA A 139 -11.41 -23.52 1.12
N ASP A 140 -10.18 -23.11 0.74
CA ASP A 140 -9.40 -23.85 -0.27
C ASP A 140 -8.07 -24.36 0.30
N TRP A 141 -8.15 -25.09 1.43
CA TRP A 141 -7.07 -25.95 1.93
C TRP A 141 -7.63 -27.35 2.29
N TRP A 142 -8.45 -27.92 1.39
CA TRP A 142 -8.70 -29.36 1.32
C TRP A 142 -8.34 -29.86 -0.07
#